data_AF-A0A2S2N8P6-F1
#
_entry.id   AF-A0A2S2N8P6-F1
#
_cell.length_a   1.000
_cell.length_b   1.000
_cell.length_c   1.000
_cell.angle_alpha   90.00
_cell.angle_beta   90.00
_cell.angle_gamma   90.00
#
_symmetry.space_group_name_H-M   'P 1'
#
loop_
_entity.id
_entity.type
_entity.pdbx_description
1 polymer ?
#
loop_
_entity_poly.entity_id
_entity_poly.type
_entity_poly.pdbx_seq_one_letter_code
_entity_poly.pdbx_strand_id
1 'polypeptide(L)'
;MKLLLMAILTSMIGLCTSESVTNLKLIDAGVSKDDIMIITTSMFILKMCLPIFVTKYTTGPKPISLYLKLMPARLIWSIFFALLIYYTPSVIQNNEVPMYYYLVMGLVFAVNRVLAQIMVTCMVAFFSRISDIRFGGMYMTLLNTVRSIGWVIPNTSFLKMVDTLTFSSCSNDVTNSCSTPDLENICRINDGNCETIVDGYYVEVVICLVIGFVWYAVYKRHLKFFESKDRSHWLLDLNQPGNV
;
A
#
# COMPACT_ATOMS: atom_id res chain seq x y z
N MET A 1 25.18 4.03 0.87
CA MET A 1 23.99 4.89 0.80
C MET A 1 23.07 4.58 -0.39
N LYS A 2 23.56 4.49 -1.64
CA LYS A 2 22.72 4.23 -2.84
C LYS A 2 21.77 3.03 -2.70
N LEU A 3 22.26 1.89 -2.22
CA LEU A 3 21.45 0.68 -2.04
C LEU A 3 20.32 0.85 -1.02
N LEU A 4 20.54 1.65 0.03
CA LEU A 4 19.54 1.96 1.05
C LEU A 4 18.44 2.87 0.48
N LEU A 5 18.80 3.86 -0.33
CA LEU A 5 17.85 4.72 -1.03
C LEU A 5 16.98 3.91 -2.02
N MET A 6 17.58 3.00 -2.79
CA MET A 6 16.85 2.10 -3.68
C MET A 6 15.89 1.18 -2.91
N ALA A 7 16.33 0.64 -1.77
CA ALA A 7 15.48 -0.17 -0.92
C ALA A 7 14.25 0.62 -0.43
N ILE A 8 14.46 1.84 0.10
CA ILE A 8 13.36 2.69 0.60
C ILE A 8 12.40 3.04 -0.54
N LEU A 9 12.92 3.43 -1.71
CA LEU A 9 12.13 3.81 -2.87
C LEU A 9 11.21 2.69 -3.36
N THR A 10 11.69 1.44 -3.33
CA THR A 10 10.95 0.28 -3.85
C THR A 10 10.11 -0.44 -2.80
N SER A 11 10.24 -0.07 -1.52
CA SER A 11 9.62 -0.77 -0.39
C SER A 11 8.10 -0.80 -0.38
N MET A 12 7.43 0.14 -1.06
CA MET A 12 5.97 0.27 -1.05
C MET A 12 5.29 -0.37 -2.25
N ILE A 13 6.05 -0.76 -3.30
CA ILE A 13 5.49 -1.25 -4.58
C ILE A 13 4.59 -2.48 -4.36
N GLY A 14 4.98 -3.40 -3.48
CA GLY A 14 4.18 -4.60 -3.18
C GLY A 14 2.89 -4.36 -2.40
N LEU A 15 2.62 -3.13 -1.96
CA LEU A 15 1.46 -2.77 -1.14
C LEU A 15 0.51 -1.79 -1.84
N CYS A 16 0.82 -1.34 -3.06
CA CYS A 16 0.09 -0.29 -3.78
C CYS A 16 -1.40 -0.62 -3.96
N THR A 17 -1.72 -1.79 -4.51
CA THR A 17 -3.11 -2.24 -4.75
C THR A 17 -3.98 -2.22 -3.49
N SER A 18 -3.38 -2.62 -2.36
CA SER A 18 -4.06 -2.65 -1.06
C SER A 18 -4.33 -1.25 -0.48
N GLU A 19 -3.57 -0.24 -0.89
CA GLU A 19 -3.67 1.13 -0.35
C GLU A 19 -4.53 2.07 -1.20
N SER A 20 -4.44 1.99 -2.53
CA SER A 20 -5.14 2.90 -3.45
C SER A 20 -6.35 2.24 -4.12
N VAL A 21 -6.14 1.09 -4.78
CA VAL A 21 -7.13 0.46 -5.67
C VAL A 21 -8.29 -0.16 -4.90
N THR A 22 -8.02 -0.72 -3.72
CA THR A 22 -9.04 -1.40 -2.89
C THR A 22 -10.21 -0.49 -2.51
N ASN A 23 -9.97 0.79 -2.19
CA ASN A 23 -11.06 1.72 -1.86
C ASN A 23 -11.98 1.97 -3.05
N LEU A 24 -11.41 2.10 -4.25
CA LEU A 24 -12.18 2.32 -5.48
C LEU A 24 -13.01 1.08 -5.82
N LYS A 25 -12.39 -0.10 -5.76
CA LYS A 25 -13.08 -1.36 -6.05
C LYS A 25 -14.21 -1.68 -5.07
N LEU A 26 -14.11 -1.25 -3.81
CA LEU A 26 -15.23 -1.38 -2.86
C LEU A 26 -16.42 -0.46 -3.22
N ILE A 27 -16.14 0.74 -3.72
CA ILE A 27 -17.17 1.65 -4.23
C ILE A 27 -17.83 1.03 -5.47
N ASP A 28 -17.03 0.51 -6.40
CA ASP A 28 -17.53 -0.13 -7.63
C ASP A 28 -18.33 -1.41 -7.33
N ALA A 29 -17.98 -2.13 -6.26
CA ALA A 29 -18.69 -3.32 -5.80
C ALA A 29 -20.03 -3.01 -5.10
N GLY A 30 -20.39 -1.73 -4.90
CA GLY A 30 -21.69 -1.30 -4.39
C GLY A 30 -21.70 -0.74 -2.96
N VAL A 31 -20.54 -0.57 -2.32
CA VAL A 31 -20.47 0.09 -1.00
C VAL A 31 -20.61 1.60 -1.16
N SER A 32 -21.45 2.24 -0.34
CA SER A 32 -21.63 3.69 -0.40
C SER A 32 -20.32 4.44 -0.18
N LYS A 33 -20.10 5.48 -0.99
CA LYS A 33 -18.96 6.40 -0.86
C LYS A 33 -18.92 7.07 0.51
N ASP A 34 -20.09 7.38 1.06
CA ASP A 34 -20.22 8.05 2.35
C ASP A 34 -19.74 7.14 3.50
N ASP A 35 -20.08 5.85 3.45
CA ASP A 35 -19.66 4.89 4.48
C ASP A 35 -18.15 4.65 4.46
N ILE A 36 -17.56 4.53 3.27
CA ILE A 36 -16.10 4.41 3.11
C ILE A 36 -15.39 5.66 3.62
N MET A 37 -15.96 6.85 3.38
CA MET A 37 -15.42 8.10 3.88
C MET A 37 -15.49 8.18 5.41
N ILE A 38 -16.60 7.74 6.02
CA ILE A 38 -16.75 7.67 7.48
C ILE A 38 -15.68 6.73 8.07
N ILE A 39 -15.56 5.50 7.56
CA ILE A 39 -14.55 4.53 8.01
C ILE A 39 -13.13 5.12 7.87
N THR A 40 -12.82 5.71 6.72
CA THR A 40 -11.49 6.27 6.45
C THR A 40 -11.17 7.45 7.38
N THR A 41 -12.15 8.28 7.68
CA THR A 41 -12.01 9.42 8.61
C THR A 41 -11.77 8.92 10.03
N SER A 42 -12.51 7.90 10.49
CA SER A 42 -12.26 7.26 11.80
C SER A 42 -10.85 6.67 11.88
N MET A 43 -10.35 6.05 10.79
CA MET A 43 -8.98 5.52 10.74
C MET A 43 -7.90 6.62 10.83
N PHE A 44 -8.21 7.87 10.46
CA PHE A 44 -7.27 8.98 10.62
C PHE A 44 -7.04 9.32 12.11
N ILE A 45 -8.09 9.27 12.93
CA ILE A 45 -7.99 9.44 14.38
C ILE A 45 -7.09 8.36 14.97
N LEU A 46 -7.33 7.10 14.59
CA LEU A 46 -6.50 5.97 15.00
C LEU A 46 -5.02 6.18 14.63
N LYS A 47 -4.76 6.68 13.41
CA LYS A 47 -3.41 7.00 12.93
C LYS A 47 -2.69 8.07 13.77
N MET A 48 -3.41 9.06 14.29
CA MET A 48 -2.82 10.11 15.13
C MET A 48 -2.53 9.62 16.56
N CYS A 49 -3.40 8.79 17.13
CA CYS A 49 -3.23 8.27 18.49
C CYS A 49 -2.23 7.11 18.57
N LEU A 50 -2.16 6.24 17.55
CA LEU A 50 -1.33 5.03 17.51
C LEU A 50 0.15 5.28 17.89
N PRO A 51 0.84 6.29 17.33
CA PRO A 51 2.25 6.55 17.66
C PRO A 51 2.48 6.76 19.16
N ILE A 52 1.54 7.36 19.89
CA ILE A 52 1.69 7.61 21.34
C ILE A 52 1.87 6.30 22.10
N PHE A 53 1.11 5.26 21.74
CA PHE A 53 1.19 3.95 22.39
C PHE A 53 2.31 3.07 21.83
N VAL A 54 2.52 3.15 20.52
CA VAL A 54 3.42 2.25 19.78
C VAL A 54 4.89 2.68 19.91
N THR A 55 5.17 3.98 20.06
CA THR A 55 6.54 4.51 20.13
C THR A 55 7.38 3.84 21.22
N LYS A 56 6.81 3.53 22.38
CA LYS A 56 7.53 2.83 23.46
C LYS A 56 8.07 1.46 23.02
N TYR A 57 7.35 0.78 22.12
CA TYR A 57 7.70 -0.55 21.62
C TYR A 57 8.52 -0.52 20.32
N THR A 58 8.34 0.52 19.48
CA THR A 58 9.05 0.64 18.20
C THR A 58 10.39 1.37 18.27
N THR A 59 10.63 2.17 19.32
CA THR A 59 11.90 2.91 19.51
C THR A 59 13.01 2.02 20.11
N GLY A 60 12.81 0.70 20.14
CA GLY A 60 13.79 -0.26 20.62
C GLY A 60 15.06 -0.34 19.74
N PRO A 61 16.02 -1.20 20.09
CA PRO A 61 17.33 -1.26 19.45
C PRO A 61 17.33 -1.76 18.00
N LYS A 62 16.21 -2.32 17.52
CA LYS A 62 16.10 -2.99 16.19
C LYS A 62 14.80 -2.64 15.43
N PRO A 63 14.62 -1.38 14.99
CA PRO A 63 13.41 -0.93 14.29
C PRO A 63 13.21 -1.58 12.90
N ILE A 64 14.28 -1.82 12.14
CA ILE A 64 14.21 -2.45 10.82
C ILE A 64 13.91 -3.94 10.94
N SER A 65 14.41 -4.62 11.96
CA SER A 65 14.04 -6.01 12.20
C SER A 65 12.54 -6.17 12.47
N LEU A 66 11.92 -5.20 13.15
CA LEU A 66 10.46 -5.19 13.35
C LEU A 66 9.73 -4.89 12.04
N TYR A 67 10.18 -3.89 11.28
CA TYR A 67 9.64 -3.57 9.95
C TYR A 67 9.63 -4.80 9.02
N LEU A 68 10.76 -5.52 8.95
CA LEU A 68 10.91 -6.73 8.14
C LEU A 68 10.04 -7.89 8.62
N LYS A 69 9.68 -7.95 9.92
CA LYS A 69 8.75 -8.97 10.42
C LYS A 69 7.30 -8.66 10.03
N LEU A 70 6.94 -7.37 9.97
CA LEU A 70 5.60 -6.90 9.62
C LEU A 70 5.34 -6.90 8.11
N MET A 71 6.38 -6.68 7.29
CA MET A 71 6.26 -6.66 5.82
C MET A 71 5.54 -7.90 5.25
N PRO A 72 5.96 -9.16 5.51
CA PRO A 72 5.27 -10.33 4.98
C PRO A 72 3.86 -10.49 5.54
N ALA A 73 3.63 -10.15 6.82
CA ALA A 73 2.30 -10.20 7.42
C ALA A 73 1.33 -9.24 6.71
N ARG A 74 1.82 -8.05 6.34
CA ARG A 74 1.03 -7.05 5.62
C ARG A 74 0.81 -7.41 4.15
N LEU A 75 1.80 -8.04 3.50
CA LEU A 75 1.60 -8.61 2.16
C LEU A 75 0.50 -9.66 2.19
N ILE A 76 0.53 -10.62 3.11
CA ILE A 76 -0.54 -11.62 3.24
C ILE A 76 -1.89 -10.95 3.59
N TRP A 77 -1.88 -9.85 4.35
CA TRP A 77 -3.09 -9.08 4.65
C TRP A 77 -3.78 -8.51 3.40
N SER A 78 -3.07 -8.31 2.29
CA SER A 78 -3.70 -7.86 1.03
C SER A 78 -4.67 -8.89 0.45
N ILE A 79 -4.46 -10.18 0.72
CA ILE A 79 -5.37 -11.26 0.30
C ILE A 79 -6.73 -11.12 1.00
N PHE A 80 -6.76 -10.68 2.26
CA PHE A 80 -8.01 -10.45 2.98
C PHE A 80 -8.84 -9.31 2.36
N PHE A 81 -8.19 -8.27 1.81
CA PHE A 81 -8.89 -7.24 1.05
C PHE A 81 -9.47 -7.79 -0.26
N ALA A 82 -8.72 -8.64 -0.95
CA ALA A 82 -9.21 -9.26 -2.17
C ALA A 82 -10.41 -10.19 -1.91
N LEU A 83 -10.36 -10.99 -0.83
CA LEU A 83 -11.48 -11.81 -0.39
C LEU A 83 -12.69 -10.95 -0.03
N LEU A 84 -12.47 -9.83 0.68
CA LEU A 84 -13.55 -8.92 1.08
C LEU A 84 -14.27 -8.34 -0.15
N ILE A 85 -13.53 -7.89 -1.17
CA ILE A 85 -14.10 -7.41 -2.44
C ILE A 85 -14.85 -8.52 -3.17
N TYR A 86 -14.29 -9.73 -3.22
CA TYR A 86 -14.92 -10.88 -3.88
C TYR A 86 -16.29 -11.24 -3.27
N TYR A 87 -16.41 -11.20 -1.95
CA TYR A 87 -17.68 -11.47 -1.27
C TYR A 87 -18.65 -10.29 -1.26
N THR A 88 -18.18 -9.07 -1.54
CA THR A 88 -19.01 -7.85 -1.52
C THR A 88 -20.29 -8.00 -2.37
N PRO A 89 -20.23 -8.32 -3.68
CA PRO A 89 -21.42 -8.39 -4.51
C PRO A 89 -22.41 -9.48 -4.09
N SER A 90 -21.94 -10.58 -3.47
CA SER A 90 -22.82 -11.65 -2.97
C SER A 90 -23.56 -11.27 -1.68
N VAL A 91 -22.99 -10.36 -0.90
CA VAL A 91 -23.53 -9.91 0.39
C VAL A 91 -24.54 -8.77 0.22
N ILE A 92 -24.40 -7.97 -0.85
CA ILE A 92 -25.36 -6.91 -1.19
C ILE A 92 -26.62 -7.55 -1.77
N GLN A 93 -27.60 -7.78 -0.92
CA GLN A 93 -28.97 -8.14 -1.33
C GLN A 93 -29.86 -6.90 -1.16
N ASN A 94 -30.63 -6.56 -2.21
CA ASN A 94 -31.57 -5.42 -2.22
C ASN A 94 -30.95 -4.03 -1.98
N ASN A 95 -29.73 -3.77 -2.45
CA ASN A 95 -29.00 -2.50 -2.26
C ASN A 95 -28.72 -2.09 -0.80
N GLU A 96 -28.97 -2.98 0.17
CA GLU A 96 -28.65 -2.74 1.57
C GLU A 96 -27.47 -3.60 2.00
N VAL A 97 -26.40 -2.94 2.46
CA VAL A 97 -25.24 -3.61 3.03
C VAL A 97 -25.54 -3.91 4.50
N PRO A 98 -25.48 -5.18 4.95
CA PRO A 98 -25.80 -5.51 6.32
C PRO A 98 -24.73 -4.98 7.30
N MET A 99 -25.16 -4.57 8.50
CA MET A 99 -24.29 -3.95 9.51
C MET A 99 -23.05 -4.79 9.88
N TYR A 100 -23.17 -6.12 9.89
CA TYR A 100 -22.04 -7.01 10.17
C TYR A 100 -20.90 -6.85 9.16
N TYR A 101 -21.23 -6.54 7.90
CA TYR A 101 -20.24 -6.39 6.83
C TYR A 101 -19.40 -5.12 7.05
N TYR A 102 -20.03 -4.01 7.45
CA TYR A 102 -19.31 -2.78 7.82
C TYR A 102 -18.39 -2.98 9.02
N LEU A 103 -18.79 -3.78 10.02
CA LEU A 103 -17.91 -4.11 11.15
C LEU A 103 -16.68 -4.92 10.72
N VAL A 104 -16.87 -5.93 9.86
CA VAL A 104 -15.77 -6.74 9.30
C VAL A 104 -14.84 -5.88 8.46
N MET A 105 -15.40 -5.06 7.57
CA MET A 105 -14.63 -4.11 6.76
C MET A 105 -13.83 -3.17 7.66
N GLY A 106 -14.48 -2.52 8.62
CA GLY A 106 -13.83 -1.62 9.58
C GLY A 106 -12.66 -2.30 10.32
N LEU A 107 -12.82 -3.56 10.73
CA LEU A 107 -11.75 -4.33 11.38
C LEU A 107 -10.58 -4.63 10.43
N VAL A 108 -10.86 -5.09 9.20
CA VAL A 108 -9.81 -5.37 8.21
C VAL A 108 -9.01 -4.10 7.88
N PHE A 109 -9.70 -2.97 7.72
CA PHE A 109 -9.09 -1.67 7.55
C PHE A 109 -8.28 -1.23 8.77
N ALA A 110 -8.83 -1.39 9.98
CA ALA A 110 -8.15 -1.02 11.22
C ALA A 110 -6.83 -1.80 11.40
N VAL A 111 -6.83 -3.12 11.22
CA VAL A 111 -5.63 -3.94 11.32
C VAL A 111 -4.58 -3.51 10.29
N ASN A 112 -4.97 -3.32 9.03
CA ASN A 112 -4.05 -2.83 8.00
C ASN A 112 -3.47 -1.45 8.37
N ARG A 113 -4.30 -0.54 8.88
CA ARG A 113 -3.87 0.80 9.28
C ARG A 113 -2.90 0.77 10.47
N VAL A 114 -3.14 -0.08 11.47
CA VAL A 114 -2.22 -0.30 12.59
C VAL A 114 -0.87 -0.81 12.09
N LEU A 115 -0.88 -1.88 11.29
CA LEU A 115 0.35 -2.45 10.70
C LEU A 115 1.13 -1.41 9.89
N ALA A 116 0.43 -0.63 9.06
CA ALA A 116 1.00 0.45 8.27
C ALA A 116 1.69 1.49 9.15
N GLN A 117 1.01 1.96 10.21
CA GLN A 117 1.58 2.96 11.12
C GLN A 117 2.81 2.45 11.85
N ILE A 118 2.80 1.21 12.35
CA ILE A 118 3.97 0.63 13.01
C ILE A 118 5.16 0.60 12.05
N MET A 119 4.95 0.19 10.79
CA MET A 119 5.99 0.20 9.76
C MET A 119 6.51 1.62 9.45
N VAL A 120 5.62 2.61 9.38
CA VAL A 120 5.98 4.03 9.19
C VAL A 120 6.91 4.50 10.32
N THR A 121 6.53 4.23 11.57
CA THR A 121 7.29 4.60 12.75
C THR A 121 8.65 3.91 12.80
N CYS A 122 8.73 2.62 12.45
CA CYS A 122 10.00 1.89 12.37
C CYS A 122 10.97 2.51 11.34
N MET A 123 10.47 2.88 10.16
CA MET A 123 11.28 3.54 9.13
C MET A 123 11.79 4.91 9.60
N VAL A 124 10.93 5.73 10.21
CA VAL A 124 11.31 7.05 10.74
C VAL A 124 12.34 6.93 11.87
N ALA A 125 12.18 5.95 12.77
CA ALA A 125 13.16 5.65 13.81
C ALA A 125 14.50 5.16 13.24
N PHE A 126 14.48 4.43 12.13
CA PHE A 126 15.70 4.05 11.42
C PHE A 126 16.38 5.25 10.76
N PHE A 127 15.63 6.14 10.11
CA PHE A 127 16.17 7.34 9.47
C PHE A 127 16.85 8.27 10.48
N SER A 128 16.27 8.45 11.67
CA SER A 128 16.89 9.24 12.74
C SER A 128 18.15 8.60 13.33
N ARG A 129 18.34 7.28 13.16
CA ARG A 129 19.54 6.57 13.60
C ARG A 129 20.69 6.69 12.61
N ILE A 130 20.40 6.61 11.30
CA ILE A 130 21.43 6.69 10.24
C ILE A 130 21.79 8.13 9.86
N SER A 131 21.05 9.13 10.35
CA SER A 131 21.34 10.53 10.11
C SER A 131 22.35 11.07 11.12
N ASP A 132 23.42 11.70 10.63
CA ASP A 132 24.37 12.42 11.49
C ASP A 132 23.63 13.55 12.23
N ILE A 133 23.92 13.75 13.52
CA ILE A 133 23.31 14.79 14.36
C ILE A 133 23.58 16.19 13.78
N ARG A 134 24.75 16.42 13.16
CA ARG A 134 25.13 17.72 12.58
C ARG A 134 24.28 18.11 11.37
N PHE A 135 23.86 17.13 10.58
CA PHE A 135 23.09 17.33 9.34
C PHE A 135 21.78 16.55 9.35
N GLY A 136 21.26 16.26 10.55
CA GLY A 136 20.16 15.33 10.74
C GLY A 136 18.88 15.77 10.03
N GLY A 137 18.60 17.08 10.05
CA GLY A 137 17.45 17.66 9.35
C GLY A 137 17.51 17.44 7.84
N MET A 138 18.67 17.62 7.21
CA MET A 138 18.84 17.44 5.77
C MET A 138 18.70 15.97 5.36
N TYR A 139 19.37 15.05 6.06
CA TYR A 139 19.25 13.62 5.79
C TYR A 139 17.83 13.10 6.03
N MET A 140 17.19 13.52 7.12
CA MET A 140 15.82 13.12 7.44
C MET A 140 14.83 13.61 6.37
N THR A 141 15.00 14.85 5.91
CA THR A 141 14.16 15.42 4.84
C THR A 141 14.36 14.67 3.54
N LEU A 142 15.61 14.42 3.13
CA LEU A 142 15.93 13.65 1.92
C LEU A 142 15.31 12.24 1.95
N LEU A 143 15.48 11.52 3.05
CA LEU A 143 14.98 10.15 3.21
C LEU A 143 13.44 10.11 3.20
N ASN A 144 12.79 11.10 3.83
CA ASN A 144 11.33 11.23 3.76
C ASN A 144 10.85 11.57 2.34
N THR A 145 11.55 12.44 1.61
CA THR A 145 11.23 12.74 0.21
C THR A 145 11.34 11.49 -0.67
N VAL A 146 12.43 10.73 -0.55
CA VAL A 146 12.62 9.47 -1.31
C VAL A 146 11.51 8.47 -1.00
N ARG A 147 11.12 8.36 0.26
CA ARG A 147 10.01 7.49 0.67
C ARG A 147 8.67 7.95 0.10
N SER A 148 8.37 9.25 0.14
CA SER A 148 7.14 9.80 -0.42
C SER A 148 7.05 9.58 -1.92
N ILE A 149 8.15 9.76 -2.65
CA ILE A 149 8.25 9.46 -4.09
C ILE A 149 7.99 7.96 -4.33
N GLY A 150 8.60 7.09 -3.53
CA GLY A 150 8.40 5.64 -3.58
C GLY A 150 6.98 5.18 -3.26
N TRP A 151 6.12 6.07 -2.75
CA TRP A 151 4.71 5.79 -2.50
C TRP A 151 3.81 6.39 -3.58
N VAL A 152 3.99 7.67 -3.93
CA VAL A 152 3.13 8.37 -4.89
C VAL A 152 3.25 7.78 -6.30
N ILE A 153 4.49 7.61 -6.82
CA ILE A 153 4.68 7.18 -8.21
C ILE A 153 4.09 5.78 -8.44
N PRO A 154 4.39 4.78 -7.60
CA PRO A 154 3.80 3.46 -7.77
C PRO A 154 2.27 3.49 -7.63
N ASN A 155 1.71 4.18 -6.63
CA ASN A 155 0.25 4.20 -6.45
C ASN A 155 -0.50 4.76 -7.65
N THR A 156 -0.03 5.87 -8.24
CA THR A 156 -0.65 6.44 -9.45
C THR A 156 -0.50 5.50 -10.65
N SER A 157 0.63 4.80 -10.74
CA SER A 157 0.88 3.84 -11.83
C SER A 157 -0.04 2.63 -11.74
N PHE A 158 -0.18 2.05 -10.55
CA PHE A 158 -1.03 0.88 -10.30
C PHE A 158 -2.53 1.22 -10.48
N LEU A 159 -2.97 2.41 -10.05
CA LEU A 159 -4.32 2.91 -10.34
C LEU A 159 -4.64 2.96 -11.84
N LYS A 160 -3.68 3.31 -12.70
CA LYS A 160 -3.89 3.29 -14.16
C LYS A 160 -3.79 1.87 -14.73
N MET A 161 -2.98 1.02 -14.09
CA MET A 161 -2.76 -0.35 -14.52
C MET A 161 -4.01 -1.21 -14.33
N VAL A 162 -4.81 -0.98 -13.28
CA VAL A 162 -6.06 -1.74 -13.05
C VAL A 162 -7.01 -1.62 -14.24
N ASP A 163 -7.18 -0.43 -14.81
CA ASP A 163 -8.07 -0.18 -15.95
C ASP A 163 -7.54 -0.87 -17.21
N THR A 164 -6.21 -0.89 -17.38
CA THR A 164 -5.55 -1.52 -18.54
C THR A 164 -5.60 -3.05 -18.46
N LEU A 165 -5.60 -3.60 -17.25
CA LEU A 165 -5.67 -5.04 -16.98
C LEU A 165 -7.10 -5.57 -16.90
N THR A 166 -8.10 -4.68 -16.85
CA THR A 166 -9.51 -5.08 -16.79
C THR A 166 -10.03 -5.33 -18.19
N PHE A 167 -10.50 -6.56 -18.43
CA PHE A 167 -11.10 -6.96 -19.70
C PHE A 167 -12.58 -7.27 -19.50
N SER A 168 -13.42 -6.53 -20.22
CA SER A 168 -14.87 -6.68 -20.23
C SER A 168 -15.34 -6.92 -21.66
N SER A 169 -16.47 -7.59 -21.82
CA SER A 169 -17.13 -7.79 -23.10
C SER A 169 -18.63 -7.61 -22.98
N CYS A 170 -19.27 -7.13 -24.05
CA CYS A 170 -20.72 -7.09 -24.15
C CYS A 170 -21.28 -8.50 -24.38
N SER A 171 -22.35 -8.87 -23.66
CA SER A 171 -23.01 -10.18 -23.78
C SER A 171 -23.49 -10.49 -25.22
N ASN A 172 -23.94 -9.46 -25.94
CA ASN A 172 -24.46 -9.58 -27.30
C ASN A 172 -23.41 -9.35 -28.39
N ASP A 173 -22.22 -8.83 -28.05
CA ASP A 173 -21.16 -8.52 -29.01
C ASP A 173 -19.77 -8.63 -28.39
N VAL A 174 -19.09 -9.73 -28.69
CA VAL A 174 -17.72 -10.00 -28.25
C VAL A 174 -16.68 -9.02 -28.80
N THR A 175 -17.02 -8.21 -29.82
CA THR A 175 -16.12 -7.17 -30.35
C THR A 175 -16.17 -5.88 -29.54
N ASN A 176 -17.23 -5.66 -28.76
CA ASN A 176 -17.37 -4.50 -27.89
C ASN A 176 -16.75 -4.79 -26.51
N SER A 177 -15.65 -4.13 -26.20
CA SER A 177 -14.87 -4.34 -24.97
C SER A 177 -15.34 -3.52 -23.75
N CYS A 178 -16.48 -2.81 -23.85
CA CYS A 178 -17.05 -1.97 -22.78
C CYS A 178 -16.03 -1.07 -22.02
N SER A 179 -14.95 -0.65 -22.69
CA SER A 179 -13.81 0.00 -22.02
C SER A 179 -13.98 1.51 -21.88
N THR A 180 -14.87 2.11 -22.68
CA THR A 180 -15.24 3.52 -22.60
C THR A 180 -16.72 3.65 -22.28
N PRO A 181 -17.16 4.77 -21.67
CA PRO A 181 -18.58 5.01 -21.42
C PRO A 181 -19.42 4.97 -22.71
N ASP A 182 -18.84 5.33 -23.85
CA ASP A 182 -19.53 5.25 -25.15
C ASP A 182 -19.77 3.79 -25.59
N LEU A 183 -18.75 2.94 -25.44
CA LEU A 183 -18.83 1.50 -25.74
C LEU A 183 -19.81 0.79 -24.79
N GLU A 184 -19.84 1.17 -23.51
CA GLU A 184 -20.82 0.68 -22.54
C GLU A 184 -22.26 1.10 -22.95
N ASN A 185 -22.46 2.36 -23.33
CA ASN A 185 -23.76 2.86 -23.78
C ASN A 185 -24.26 2.12 -25.03
N ILE A 186 -23.39 1.85 -26.00
CA ILE A 186 -23.74 1.08 -27.20
C ILE A 186 -24.18 -0.35 -26.84
N CYS A 187 -23.50 -1.00 -25.90
CA CYS A 187 -23.88 -2.33 -25.42
C CYS A 187 -25.27 -2.31 -24.77
N ARG A 188 -25.54 -1.32 -23.90
CA ARG A 188 -26.84 -1.16 -23.23
C ARG A 188 -27.98 -0.85 -24.19
N ILE A 189 -27.74 -0.04 -25.22
CA ILE A 189 -28.74 0.27 -26.26
C ILE A 189 -29.14 -1.00 -27.02
N ASN A 190 -28.19 -1.91 -27.23
CA ASN A 190 -28.40 -3.19 -27.90
C ASN A 190 -28.90 -4.30 -26.95
N ASP A 191 -29.52 -3.91 -25.82
CA ASP A 191 -30.09 -4.81 -24.80
C ASP A 191 -29.06 -5.84 -24.26
N GLY A 192 -27.78 -5.44 -24.24
CA GLY A 192 -26.67 -6.23 -23.74
C GLY A 192 -26.16 -5.72 -22.40
N ASN A 193 -25.65 -6.62 -21.58
CA ASN A 193 -24.93 -6.29 -20.35
C ASN A 193 -23.42 -6.41 -20.57
N CYS A 194 -22.66 -5.50 -19.98
CA CYS A 194 -21.19 -5.57 -19.95
C CYS A 194 -20.77 -6.51 -18.84
N GLU A 195 -20.20 -7.65 -19.21
CA GLU A 195 -19.67 -8.64 -18.27
C GLU A 195 -18.16 -8.51 -18.19
N THR A 196 -17.64 -8.45 -16.96
CA THR A 196 -16.20 -8.45 -16.70
C THR A 196 -15.67 -9.88 -16.79
N ILE A 197 -14.84 -10.16 -17.80
CA ILE A 197 -14.22 -11.48 -17.97
C ILE A 197 -13.01 -11.61 -17.02
N VAL A 198 -12.18 -10.56 -16.98
CA VAL A 198 -10.99 -10.49 -16.13
C VAL A 198 -10.99 -9.17 -15.40
N ASP A 199 -11.10 -9.23 -14.07
CA ASP A 199 -10.95 -8.04 -13.23
C ASP A 199 -9.47 -7.81 -12.92
N GLY A 200 -8.94 -6.70 -13.44
CA GLY A 200 -7.54 -6.30 -13.29
C GLY A 200 -7.10 -6.19 -11.84
N TYR A 201 -8.02 -5.96 -10.90
CA TYR A 201 -7.71 -5.87 -9.47
C TYR A 201 -7.09 -7.16 -8.92
N TYR A 202 -7.66 -8.33 -9.21
CA TYR A 202 -7.12 -9.59 -8.69
C TYR A 202 -5.77 -9.93 -9.31
N VAL A 203 -5.59 -9.63 -10.60
CA VAL A 203 -4.30 -9.77 -11.28
C VAL A 203 -3.26 -8.87 -10.62
N GLU A 204 -3.62 -7.64 -10.32
CA GLU A 204 -2.76 -6.66 -9.66
C GLU A 204 -2.37 -7.07 -8.23
N VAL A 205 -3.31 -7.61 -7.44
CA VAL A 205 -3.04 -8.16 -6.11
C VAL A 205 -1.97 -9.26 -6.18
N VAL A 206 -2.07 -10.17 -7.15
CA VAL A 206 -1.07 -11.24 -7.35
C VAL A 206 0.28 -10.66 -7.74
N ILE A 207 0.33 -9.69 -8.65
CA ILE A 207 1.56 -9.00 -9.06
C ILE A 207 2.22 -8.31 -7.85
N CYS A 208 1.45 -7.54 -7.07
CA CYS A 208 1.94 -6.86 -5.86
C CYS A 208 2.48 -7.84 -4.82
N LEU A 209 1.80 -8.97 -4.61
CA LEU A 209 2.26 -10.02 -3.71
C LEU A 209 3.63 -10.56 -4.14
N VAL A 210 3.77 -10.95 -5.41
CA VAL A 210 5.02 -11.50 -5.95
C VAL A 210 6.15 -10.48 -5.83
N ILE A 211 5.93 -9.24 -6.29
CA ILE A 211 6.92 -8.17 -6.21
C ILE A 211 7.31 -7.88 -4.75
N GLY A 212 6.33 -7.86 -3.84
CA GLY A 212 6.56 -7.63 -2.41
C GLY A 212 7.42 -8.72 -1.76
N PHE A 213 7.15 -10.00 -2.06
CA PHE A 213 7.96 -11.11 -1.54
C PHE A 213 9.37 -11.14 -2.14
N VAL A 214 9.52 -10.84 -3.43
CA VAL A 214 10.83 -10.71 -4.08
C VAL A 214 11.61 -9.57 -3.44
N TRP A 215 11.00 -8.40 -3.25
CA TRP A 215 11.61 -7.26 -2.58
C TRP A 215 12.07 -7.62 -1.16
N TYR A 216 11.20 -8.29 -0.40
CA TYR A 216 11.52 -8.77 0.94
C TYR A 216 12.74 -9.70 0.94
N ALA A 217 12.79 -10.68 0.03
CA ALA A 217 13.90 -11.64 -0.06
C ALA A 217 15.23 -10.96 -0.38
N VAL A 218 15.23 -10.02 -1.34
CA VAL A 218 16.42 -9.28 -1.79
C VAL A 218 16.93 -8.33 -0.70
N TYR A 219 16.06 -7.48 -0.16
CA TYR A 219 16.50 -6.38 0.69
C TYR A 219 16.60 -6.73 2.18
N LYS A 220 16.02 -7.84 2.68
CA LYS A 220 16.05 -8.15 4.13
C LYS A 220 17.47 -8.23 4.69
N ARG A 221 18.42 -8.83 3.92
CA ARG A 221 19.81 -9.01 4.37
C ARG A 221 20.52 -7.66 4.42
N HIS A 222 20.34 -6.85 3.38
CA HIS A 222 20.93 -5.53 3.30
C HIS A 222 20.40 -4.57 4.37
N LEU A 223 19.09 -4.54 4.59
CA LEU A 223 18.47 -3.69 5.60
C LEU A 223 18.91 -4.08 7.02
N LYS A 224 19.01 -5.39 7.32
CA LYS A 224 19.60 -5.87 8.60
C LYS A 224 21.07 -5.50 8.75
N PHE A 225 21.85 -5.56 7.66
CA PHE A 225 23.24 -5.14 7.68
C PHE A 225 23.37 -3.65 8.02
N PHE A 226 22.55 -2.77 7.42
CA PHE A 226 22.57 -1.35 7.75
C PHE A 226 22.09 -1.06 9.18
N GLU A 227 21.10 -1.81 9.70
CA GLU A 227 20.65 -1.72 11.09
C GLU A 227 21.74 -2.11 12.09
N SER A 228 22.62 -3.05 11.74
CA SER A 228 23.70 -3.52 12.61
C SER A 228 24.87 -2.54 12.73
N LYS A 229 24.97 -1.53 11.85
CA LYS A 229 26.03 -0.53 11.91
C LYS A 229 25.79 0.45 13.06
N ASP A 230 26.87 0.76 13.77
CA ASP A 230 26.85 1.76 14.84
C ASP A 230 26.69 3.19 14.27
N ARG A 231 26.24 4.13 15.09
CA ARG A 231 26.07 5.54 14.72
C ARG A 231 27.37 6.17 14.24
N SER A 232 28.51 5.75 14.79
CA SER A 232 29.84 6.26 14.40
C SER A 232 30.17 6.06 12.93
N HIS A 233 29.62 5.02 12.29
CA HIS A 233 29.83 4.73 10.86
C HIS A 233 29.13 5.76 9.94
N TRP A 234 28.17 6.51 10.46
CA TRP A 234 27.38 7.48 9.69
C TRP A 234 27.83 8.92 9.91
N LEU A 235 28.82 9.14 10.78
CA LEU A 235 29.39 10.46 11.03
C LEU A 235 30.31 10.86 9.87
N LEU A 236 30.17 12.10 9.40
CA LEU A 236 31.08 12.65 8.41
C LEU A 236 32.39 13.07 9.08
N ASP A 237 33.52 12.56 8.60
CA ASP A 237 34.83 13.05 9.00
C ASP A 237 35.11 14.38 8.30
N LEU A 238 35.02 15.48 9.05
CA LEU A 238 35.24 16.83 8.54
C LEU A 238 36.72 17.14 8.26
N ASN A 239 37.64 16.27 8.69
CA ASN A 239 39.08 16.46 8.51
C ASN A 239 39.63 15.73 7.28
N GLN A 240 38.81 14.92 6.59
CA GLN A 240 39.19 14.37 5.29
C GLN A 240 38.88 15.39 4.19
N PRO A 241 39.88 15.91 3.45
CA PRO A 241 39.60 16.70 2.26
C PRO A 241 38.82 15.83 1.29
N GLY A 242 37.62 16.28 0.91
CA GLY A 242 36.75 15.55 0.01
C GLY A 242 37.49 15.28 -1.31
N ASN A 243 37.64 14.02 -1.67
CA ASN A 243 37.95 13.65 -3.05
C ASN A 243 36.73 14.04 -3.89
N VAL A 244 36.87 15.19 -4.55
CA VAL A 244 35.98 15.69 -5.61
C VAL A 244 35.96 14.71 -6.76
#